data_AF-A0A212I3D7-F1
#
_entry.id   AF-A0A212I3D7-F1
#
_cell.length_a   1.000
_cell.length_b   1.000
_cell.length_c   1.000
_cell.angle_alpha   90.00
_cell.angle_beta   90.00
_cell.angle_gamma   90.00
#
_symmetry.space_group_name_H-M   'P 1'
#
loop_
_entity.id
_entity.type
_entity.pdbx_description
1 polymer ?
#
loop_
_entity_poly.entity_id
_entity_poly.type
_entity_poly.pdbx_seq_one_letter_code
_entity_poly.pdbx_strand_id
1 'polypeptide(L)'
;MTVHTLKQCRPDQEETEYFWKLFHASQRNDARWHGSEISIIADELSRTDLDRNQKLFLLRAWQVLVDDKGGFGRFMGAFDTYVYNMQDPDDDCVAWKPELSRLLQDGTLFDVVLTAYQEACHEGSVNWEAAVSLSEENVELKRKLYAAENRIAELEAEKAALRPVGVMSQRAFHRLEHSESRFIALWPRPGIYLPRKRPDDGVIVYARTAAGIGKGE
;
A
#
# COMPACT_ATOMS: atom_id res chain seq x y z
N MET A 1 5.55 8.08 -36.32
CA MET A 1 4.92 6.84 -36.80
C MET A 1 3.59 7.21 -37.41
N THR A 2 3.42 7.04 -38.72
CA THR A 2 2.16 7.36 -39.39
C THR A 2 1.25 6.15 -39.25
N VAL A 3 0.14 6.29 -38.50
CA VAL A 3 -0.83 5.21 -38.34
C VAL A 3 -1.76 5.23 -39.55
N HIS A 4 -1.79 4.14 -40.30
CA HIS A 4 -2.72 3.95 -41.41
C HIS A 4 -3.88 3.07 -40.94
N THR A 5 -5.09 3.62 -40.95
CA THR A 5 -6.30 2.87 -40.57
C THR A 5 -6.88 2.25 -41.83
N LEU A 6 -6.76 0.92 -41.96
CA LEU A 6 -7.42 0.14 -43.00
C LEU A 6 -8.81 -0.27 -42.50
N LYS A 7 -9.87 0.16 -43.18
CA LYS A 7 -11.23 -0.33 -42.93
C LYS A 7 -11.40 -1.62 -43.73
N GLN A 8 -11.52 -2.74 -43.02
CA GLN A 8 -11.89 -4.03 -43.62
C GLN A 8 -13.38 -4.26 -43.35
N CYS A 9 -14.13 -4.55 -44.40
CA CYS A 9 -15.55 -4.86 -44.33
C CYS A 9 -15.72 -6.34 -44.00
N ARG A 10 -16.61 -6.64 -43.06
CA ARG A 10 -17.04 -8.02 -42.78
C ARG A 10 -17.85 -8.54 -44.00
N PRO A 11 -17.56 -9.75 -44.50
CA PRO A 11 -18.42 -10.40 -45.48
C PRO A 11 -19.80 -10.65 -44.88
N ASP A 12 -20.85 -10.44 -45.65
CA ASP A 12 -22.19 -10.75 -45.18
C ASP A 12 -22.43 -12.26 -45.07
N GLN A 13 -23.61 -12.65 -44.59
CA GLN A 13 -23.94 -14.05 -44.38
C GLN A 13 -23.99 -14.84 -45.69
N GLU A 14 -24.45 -14.21 -46.78
CA GLU A 14 -24.56 -14.85 -48.09
C GLU A 14 -23.16 -15.05 -48.71
N GLU A 15 -22.30 -14.04 -48.63
CA GLU A 15 -20.89 -14.11 -49.04
C GLU A 15 -20.13 -15.18 -48.25
N THR A 16 -20.34 -15.24 -46.94
CA THR A 16 -19.75 -16.26 -46.06
C THR A 16 -20.19 -17.67 -46.46
N GLU A 17 -21.47 -17.87 -46.76
CA GLU A 17 -21.96 -19.14 -47.29
C GLU A 17 -21.32 -19.52 -48.63
N TYR A 18 -21.14 -18.57 -49.53
CA TYR A 18 -20.46 -18.80 -50.80
C TYR A 18 -18.99 -19.22 -50.60
N PHE A 19 -18.28 -18.61 -49.65
CA PHE A 19 -16.92 -19.03 -49.28
C PHE A 19 -16.89 -20.46 -48.73
N TRP A 20 -17.86 -20.86 -47.90
CA TRP A 20 -17.96 -22.24 -47.41
C TRP A 20 -18.31 -23.24 -48.51
N LYS A 21 -19.23 -22.88 -49.42
CA LYS A 21 -19.57 -23.69 -50.59
C LYS A 21 -18.33 -23.89 -51.47
N LEU A 22 -17.56 -22.84 -51.72
CA LEU A 22 -16.27 -22.91 -52.44
C LEU A 22 -15.26 -23.81 -51.71
N PHE A 23 -15.09 -23.64 -50.40
CA PHE A 23 -14.19 -24.47 -49.60
C PHE A 23 -14.57 -25.95 -49.66
N HIS A 24 -15.83 -26.32 -49.40
CA HIS A 24 -16.26 -27.71 -49.43
C HIS A 24 -16.27 -28.31 -50.84
N ALA A 25 -16.65 -27.53 -51.86
CA ALA A 25 -16.52 -27.96 -53.25
C ALA A 25 -15.05 -28.27 -53.59
N SER A 26 -14.12 -27.43 -53.13
CA SER A 26 -12.69 -27.68 -53.30
C SER A 26 -12.21 -28.95 -52.59
N GLN A 27 -12.77 -29.30 -51.42
CA GLN A 27 -12.41 -30.51 -50.67
C GLN A 27 -12.87 -31.81 -51.33
N ARG A 28 -13.99 -31.79 -52.06
CA ARG A 28 -14.61 -32.98 -52.67
C ARG A 28 -14.04 -33.35 -54.04
N ASN A 29 -13.19 -32.50 -54.61
CA ASN A 29 -12.53 -32.79 -55.86
C ASN A 29 -11.32 -33.70 -55.58
N ASP A 30 -11.38 -34.99 -55.91
CA ASP A 30 -10.23 -35.91 -55.78
C ASP A 30 -9.03 -35.48 -56.66
N ALA A 31 -9.32 -34.74 -57.73
CA ALA A 31 -8.34 -34.05 -58.57
C ALA A 31 -8.13 -32.58 -58.14
N ARG A 32 -8.35 -32.25 -56.85
CA ARG A 32 -8.07 -30.92 -56.26
C ARG A 32 -6.68 -30.41 -56.60
N TRP A 33 -5.76 -31.35 -56.80
CA TRP A 33 -4.34 -31.18 -57.07
C TRP A 33 -3.95 -31.99 -58.29
N HIS A 34 -4.58 -31.77 -59.45
CA HIS A 34 -4.18 -32.47 -60.67
C HIS A 34 -2.79 -32.00 -61.14
N GLY A 35 -1.74 -32.23 -60.35
CA GLY A 35 -0.33 -31.95 -60.61
C GLY A 35 -0.05 -30.60 -61.25
N SER A 36 -0.97 -29.63 -61.10
CA SER A 36 -0.90 -28.36 -61.80
C SER A 36 0.02 -27.48 -61.01
N GLU A 37 1.31 -27.81 -61.09
CA GLU A 37 2.39 -26.97 -60.62
C GLU A 37 2.13 -25.54 -61.10
N ILE A 38 2.60 -24.56 -60.33
CA ILE A 38 2.42 -23.14 -60.68
C ILE A 38 2.83 -22.80 -62.12
N SER A 39 3.73 -23.59 -62.70
CA SER A 39 4.17 -23.53 -64.09
C SER A 39 3.01 -23.69 -65.10
N ILE A 40 2.02 -24.55 -64.83
CA ILE A 40 0.87 -24.80 -65.71
C ILE A 40 -0.06 -23.58 -65.72
N ILE A 41 -0.43 -23.06 -64.55
CA ILE A 41 -1.25 -21.85 -64.46
C ILE A 41 -0.50 -20.61 -64.93
N ALA A 42 0.81 -20.52 -64.71
CA ALA A 42 1.62 -19.45 -65.27
C ALA A 42 1.58 -19.46 -66.80
N ASP A 43 1.68 -20.65 -67.42
CA ASP A 43 1.61 -20.81 -68.87
C ASP A 43 0.21 -20.50 -69.42
N GLU A 44 -0.87 -20.94 -68.77
CA GLU A 44 -2.23 -20.58 -69.17
C GLU A 44 -2.50 -19.07 -69.06
N LEU A 45 -2.10 -18.45 -67.95
CA LEU A 45 -2.21 -17.00 -67.76
C LEU A 45 -1.37 -16.24 -68.80
N SER A 46 -0.23 -16.78 -69.23
CA SER A 46 0.60 -16.13 -70.26
C SER A 46 -0.14 -15.94 -71.60
N ARG A 47 -1.07 -16.85 -71.90
CA ARG A 47 -1.88 -16.85 -73.14
C ARG A 47 -3.10 -15.93 -73.08
N THR A 48 -3.38 -15.33 -71.93
CA THR A 48 -4.48 -14.37 -71.74
C THR A 48 -4.04 -12.94 -72.06
N ASP A 49 -5.01 -12.09 -72.36
CA ASP A 49 -4.95 -10.66 -72.59
C ASP A 49 -4.92 -9.81 -71.29
N LEU A 50 -4.86 -10.47 -70.13
CA LEU A 50 -4.76 -9.81 -68.82
C LEU A 50 -3.45 -9.01 -68.67
N ASP A 51 -3.51 -7.95 -67.87
CA ASP A 51 -2.31 -7.18 -67.53
C ASP A 51 -1.41 -7.94 -66.54
N ARG A 52 -0.18 -7.44 -66.35
CA ARG A 52 0.81 -8.08 -65.48
C ARG A 52 0.35 -8.18 -64.02
N ASN A 53 -0.31 -7.15 -63.48
CA ASN A 53 -0.75 -7.12 -62.09
C ASN A 53 -1.92 -8.08 -61.88
N GLN A 54 -2.85 -8.15 -62.82
CA GLN A 54 -3.95 -9.11 -62.82
C GLN A 54 -3.42 -10.55 -62.87
N LYS A 55 -2.47 -10.84 -63.77
CA LYS A 55 -1.80 -12.15 -63.83
C LYS A 55 -1.09 -12.49 -62.53
N LEU A 56 -0.37 -11.52 -61.94
CA LEU A 56 0.35 -11.74 -60.68
C LEU A 56 -0.61 -12.00 -59.50
N PHE A 57 -1.72 -11.27 -59.43
CA PHE A 57 -2.77 -11.46 -58.44
C PHE A 57 -3.36 -12.87 -58.51
N LEU A 58 -3.77 -13.30 -59.72
CA LEU A 58 -4.35 -14.63 -59.93
C LEU A 58 -3.34 -15.74 -59.60
N LEU A 59 -2.07 -15.56 -59.96
CA LEU A 59 -1.00 -16.51 -59.67
C LEU A 59 -0.74 -16.65 -58.16
N ARG A 60 -0.78 -15.55 -57.41
CA ARG A 60 -0.68 -15.57 -55.94
C ARG A 60 -1.93 -16.16 -55.28
N ALA A 61 -3.12 -15.84 -55.78
CA ALA A 61 -4.36 -16.43 -55.32
C ALA A 61 -4.35 -17.96 -55.53
N TRP A 62 -3.90 -18.43 -56.70
CA TRP A 62 -3.73 -19.86 -56.97
C TRP A 62 -2.77 -20.53 -55.99
N GLN A 63 -1.61 -19.92 -55.70
CA GLN A 63 -0.68 -20.48 -54.72
C GLN A 63 -1.28 -20.64 -53.32
N VAL A 64 -2.06 -19.64 -52.89
CA VAL A 64 -2.63 -19.60 -51.55
C VAL A 64 -3.84 -20.55 -51.43
N LEU A 65 -4.70 -20.56 -52.45
CA LEU A 65 -5.98 -21.28 -52.44
C LEU A 65 -5.88 -22.70 -53.01
N VAL A 66 -4.95 -22.95 -53.94
CA VAL A 66 -4.90 -24.15 -54.79
C VAL A 66 -3.53 -24.86 -54.84
N ASP A 67 -2.42 -24.29 -54.33
CA ASP A 67 -1.10 -24.98 -54.21
C ASP A 67 -0.75 -25.37 -52.75
N ASP A 68 -1.74 -25.30 -51.84
CA ASP A 68 -1.67 -25.58 -50.40
C ASP A 68 -0.59 -24.78 -49.63
N LYS A 69 0.09 -23.85 -50.29
CA LYS A 69 1.12 -23.02 -49.66
C LYS A 69 0.53 -22.01 -48.69
N GLY A 70 -0.75 -21.66 -48.85
CA GLY A 70 -1.44 -20.69 -48.03
C GLY A 70 -2.17 -21.25 -46.81
N GLY A 71 -2.37 -22.57 -46.73
CA GLY A 71 -3.13 -23.19 -45.64
C GLY A 71 -4.53 -22.58 -45.49
N PHE A 72 -5.27 -22.39 -46.60
CA PHE A 72 -6.56 -21.68 -46.62
C PHE A 72 -7.57 -22.20 -45.57
N GLY A 73 -7.57 -23.51 -45.26
CA GLY A 73 -8.37 -24.05 -44.16
C GLY A 73 -7.97 -23.53 -42.77
N ARG A 74 -6.68 -23.30 -42.53
CA ARG A 74 -6.20 -22.63 -41.30
C ARG A 74 -6.61 -21.16 -41.28
N PHE A 75 -6.57 -20.49 -42.43
CA PHE A 75 -7.04 -19.12 -42.54
C PHE A 75 -8.53 -19.00 -42.21
N MET A 76 -9.38 -19.84 -42.83
CA MET A 76 -10.81 -19.86 -42.52
C MET A 76 -11.10 -20.22 -41.06
N GLY A 77 -10.39 -21.20 -40.49
CA GLY A 77 -10.54 -21.54 -39.08
C GLY A 77 -10.11 -20.41 -38.12
N ALA A 78 -9.03 -19.70 -38.44
CA ALA A 78 -8.61 -18.53 -37.69
C ALA A 78 -9.59 -17.37 -37.83
N PHE A 79 -10.13 -17.16 -39.03
CA PHE A 79 -11.14 -16.15 -39.32
C PHE A 79 -12.42 -16.42 -38.52
N ASP A 80 -12.95 -17.64 -38.53
CA ASP A 80 -14.09 -18.03 -37.71
C ASP A 80 -13.81 -17.82 -36.23
N THR A 81 -12.64 -18.26 -35.74
CA THR A 81 -12.27 -18.08 -34.34
C THR A 81 -12.27 -16.60 -33.97
N TYR A 82 -11.75 -15.74 -34.84
CA TYR A 82 -11.78 -14.30 -34.66
C TYR A 82 -13.21 -13.75 -34.69
N VAL A 83 -14.00 -14.06 -35.72
CA VAL A 83 -15.36 -13.54 -35.90
C VAL A 83 -16.28 -13.98 -34.76
N TYR A 84 -16.24 -15.25 -34.35
CA TYR A 84 -17.13 -15.77 -33.32
C TYR A 84 -16.71 -15.36 -31.91
N ASN A 85 -15.41 -15.29 -31.61
CA ASN A 85 -14.96 -15.05 -30.23
C ASN A 85 -14.62 -13.59 -29.96
N MET A 86 -14.06 -12.89 -30.93
CA MET A 86 -13.39 -11.60 -30.73
C MET A 86 -14.12 -10.41 -31.34
N GLN A 87 -14.71 -10.60 -32.51
CA GLN A 87 -15.35 -9.55 -33.29
C GLN A 87 -16.72 -9.16 -32.71
N ASP A 88 -17.03 -7.87 -32.72
CA ASP A 88 -18.38 -7.36 -32.40
C ASP A 88 -19.38 -7.84 -33.47
N PRO A 89 -20.45 -8.56 -33.08
CA PRO A 89 -21.44 -9.05 -34.03
C PRO A 89 -22.27 -7.95 -34.69
N ASP A 90 -22.41 -6.78 -34.06
CA ASP A 90 -23.25 -5.66 -34.52
C ASP A 90 -22.44 -4.63 -35.33
N ASP A 91 -21.11 -4.81 -35.44
CA ASP A 91 -20.22 -3.93 -36.20
C ASP A 91 -19.84 -4.56 -37.55
N ASP A 92 -19.81 -3.74 -38.60
CA ASP A 92 -19.45 -4.12 -39.96
C ASP A 92 -17.93 -4.00 -40.23
N CYS A 93 -17.18 -3.38 -39.32
CA CYS A 93 -15.74 -3.24 -39.37
C CYS A 93 -15.02 -4.01 -38.25
N VAL A 94 -13.71 -4.22 -38.39
CA VAL A 94 -12.87 -4.94 -37.41
C VAL A 94 -12.90 -4.24 -36.04
N ALA A 95 -13.63 -4.81 -35.09
CA ALA A 95 -13.94 -4.23 -33.78
C ALA A 95 -14.01 -5.31 -32.71
N TRP A 96 -13.48 -5.03 -31.51
CA TRP A 96 -13.58 -5.96 -30.39
C TRP A 96 -14.99 -5.96 -29.80
N LYS A 97 -15.47 -7.13 -29.38
CA LYS A 97 -16.71 -7.23 -28.60
C LYS A 97 -16.72 -6.25 -27.41
N PRO A 98 -17.89 -5.69 -27.05
CA PRO A 98 -17.99 -4.74 -25.94
C PRO A 98 -17.46 -5.30 -24.62
N GLU A 99 -17.68 -6.59 -24.34
CA GLU A 99 -17.19 -7.23 -23.11
C GLU A 99 -15.67 -7.34 -23.09
N LEU A 100 -15.05 -7.69 -24.22
CA LEU A 100 -13.60 -7.77 -24.35
C LEU A 100 -12.96 -6.39 -24.26
N SER A 101 -13.59 -5.38 -24.86
CA SER A 101 -13.16 -3.98 -24.75
C SER A 101 -13.19 -3.50 -23.30
N ARG A 102 -14.24 -3.84 -22.54
CA ARG A 102 -14.32 -3.55 -21.10
C ARG A 102 -13.25 -4.29 -20.31
N LEU A 103 -13.04 -5.58 -20.55
CA LEU A 103 -12.00 -6.35 -19.87
C LEU A 103 -10.60 -5.79 -20.13
N LEU A 104 -10.32 -5.34 -21.35
CA LEU A 104 -9.06 -4.68 -21.67
C LEU A 104 -8.92 -3.34 -20.93
N GLN A 105 -9.99 -2.55 -20.85
CA GLN A 105 -10.02 -1.30 -20.08
C GLN A 105 -9.83 -1.56 -18.57
N ASP A 106 -10.55 -2.52 -18.00
CA ASP A 106 -10.40 -2.93 -16.60
C ASP A 106 -8.98 -3.44 -16.33
N GLY A 107 -8.38 -4.17 -17.28
CA GLY A 107 -6.99 -4.59 -17.23
C GLY A 107 -6.01 -3.42 -17.16
N THR A 108 -6.30 -2.27 -17.78
CA THR A 108 -5.45 -1.07 -17.65
C THR A 108 -5.48 -0.47 -16.24
N LEU A 109 -6.55 -0.70 -15.48
CA LEU A 109 -6.67 -0.25 -14.09
C LEU A 109 -5.97 -1.20 -13.09
N PHE A 110 -5.56 -2.39 -13.54
CA PHE A 110 -4.99 -3.41 -12.65
C PHE A 110 -3.75 -2.92 -11.90
N ASP A 111 -2.82 -2.25 -12.58
CA ASP A 111 -1.60 -1.74 -11.95
C ASP A 111 -1.92 -0.72 -10.85
N VAL A 112 -2.89 0.17 -11.10
CA VAL A 112 -3.35 1.18 -10.13
C VAL A 112 -3.97 0.51 -8.89
N VAL A 113 -4.85 -0.47 -9.11
CA VAL A 113 -5.50 -1.22 -8.02
C VAL A 113 -4.47 -2.03 -7.22
N LEU A 114 -3.49 -2.64 -7.90
CA LEU A 114 -2.42 -3.40 -7.28
C LEU A 114 -1.54 -2.51 -6.40
N THR A 115 -1.15 -1.33 -6.88
CA THR A 115 -0.39 -0.35 -6.08
C THR A 115 -1.17 0.09 -4.85
N ALA A 116 -2.44 0.51 -5.01
CA ALA A 116 -3.27 0.94 -3.89
C ALA A 116 -3.45 -0.16 -2.83
N TYR A 117 -3.60 -1.42 -3.26
CA TYR A 117 -3.66 -2.56 -2.35
C TYR A 117 -2.36 -2.77 -1.57
N GLN A 118 -1.21 -2.67 -2.25
CA GLN A 118 0.10 -2.81 -1.61
C GLN A 118 0.37 -1.70 -0.59
N GLU A 119 -0.01 -0.47 -0.91
CA GLU A 119 0.06 0.68 0.00
C GLU A 119 -0.80 0.47 1.24
N ALA A 120 -2.05 0.03 1.08
CA ALA A 120 -2.96 -0.25 2.21
C ALA A 120 -2.42 -1.36 3.12
N CYS A 121 -1.85 -2.43 2.54
CA CYS A 121 -1.20 -3.49 3.31
C CYS A 121 0.02 -2.96 4.08
N HIS A 122 0.83 -2.09 3.47
CA HIS A 122 1.98 -1.48 4.12
C HIS A 122 1.56 -0.59 5.29
N GLU A 123 0.56 0.27 5.08
CA GLU A 123 0.00 1.13 6.13
C GLU A 123 -0.52 0.31 7.33
N GLY A 124 -1.24 -0.79 7.07
CA GLY A 124 -1.69 -1.71 8.11
C GLY A 124 -0.54 -2.30 8.93
N SER A 125 0.57 -2.67 8.27
CA SER A 125 1.77 -3.20 8.93
C SER A 125 2.46 -2.14 9.79
N VAL A 126 2.65 -0.94 9.25
CA VAL A 126 3.30 0.18 9.97
C VAL A 126 2.48 0.60 11.19
N ASN A 127 1.16 0.69 11.03
CA ASN A 127 0.26 1.03 12.13
C ASN A 127 0.29 -0.01 13.25
N TRP A 128 0.37 -1.29 12.90
CA TRP A 128 0.54 -2.37 13.87
C TRP A 128 1.88 -2.26 14.61
N GLU A 129 2.98 -2.06 13.89
CA GLU A 129 4.31 -1.89 14.50
C GLU A 129 4.36 -0.69 15.44
N ALA A 130 3.79 0.45 15.03
CA ALA A 130 3.68 1.64 15.87
C ALA A 130 2.84 1.39 17.13
N ALA A 131 1.72 0.66 17.01
CA ALA A 131 0.88 0.31 18.16
C ALA A 131 1.61 -0.62 19.15
N VAL A 132 2.40 -1.58 18.64
CA VAL A 132 3.22 -2.46 19.49
C VAL A 132 4.29 -1.64 20.23
N SER A 133 5.03 -0.78 19.54
CA SER A 133 6.05 0.07 20.16
C SER A 133 5.46 0.99 21.24
N LEU A 134 4.34 1.67 20.96
CA LEU A 134 3.63 2.48 21.96
C LEU A 134 3.15 1.66 23.16
N SER A 135 2.76 0.40 22.95
CA SER A 135 2.35 -0.48 24.05
C SER A 135 3.52 -0.81 24.99
N GLU A 136 4.71 -1.02 24.43
CA GLU A 136 5.94 -1.28 25.19
C GLU A 136 6.36 -0.06 26.00
N GLU A 137 6.36 1.13 25.39
CA GLU A 137 6.65 2.39 26.07
C GLU A 137 5.68 2.66 27.22
N ASN A 138 4.39 2.39 27.02
CA ASN A 138 3.37 2.53 28.07
C ASN A 138 3.62 1.60 29.26
N VAL A 139 4.10 0.37 29.02
CA VAL A 139 4.48 -0.55 30.11
C VAL A 139 5.67 0.00 30.89
N GLU A 140 6.67 0.54 30.20
CA GLU A 140 7.84 1.13 30.85
C GLU A 140 7.49 2.38 31.67
N LEU A 141 6.66 3.28 31.10
CA LEU A 141 6.17 4.47 31.79
C LEU A 141 5.38 4.11 33.05
N LYS A 142 4.50 3.10 32.98
CA LYS A 142 3.77 2.59 34.16
C LYS A 142 4.72 2.06 35.25
N ARG A 143 5.79 1.36 34.87
CA ARG A 143 6.81 0.89 35.82
C ARG A 143 7.53 2.05 36.51
N LYS A 144 7.96 3.06 35.74
CA LYS A 144 8.62 4.26 36.27
C LYS A 144 7.70 5.05 37.19
N LEU A 145 6.43 5.17 36.84
CA LEU A 145 5.41 5.84 37.63
C LEU A 145 5.21 5.14 38.98
N TYR A 146 5.04 3.81 38.99
CA TYR A 146 4.93 3.04 40.22
C TYR A 146 6.17 3.14 41.11
N ALA A 147 7.37 3.13 40.51
CA ALA A 147 8.62 3.30 41.25
C ALA A 147 8.73 4.70 41.89
N ALA A 148 8.32 5.74 41.16
CA ALA A 148 8.31 7.11 41.66
C ALA A 148 7.27 7.29 42.78
N GLU A 149 6.07 6.73 42.63
CA GLU A 149 5.02 6.74 43.66
C GLU A 149 5.49 6.08 44.96
N ASN A 150 6.13 4.91 44.87
CA ASN A 150 6.71 4.25 46.05
C ASN A 150 7.78 5.10 46.72
N ARG A 151 8.64 5.74 45.93
CA ARG A 151 9.69 6.62 46.48
C ARG A 151 9.10 7.85 47.16
N ILE A 152 8.02 8.42 46.62
CA ILE A 152 7.30 9.53 47.26
C ILE A 152 6.71 9.05 48.59
N ALA A 153 6.04 7.90 48.61
CA ALA A 153 5.46 7.36 49.85
C ALA A 153 6.52 7.11 50.93
N GLU A 154 7.69 6.59 50.56
CA GLU A 154 8.83 6.41 51.45
C GLU A 154 9.33 7.75 52.01
N LEU A 155 9.53 8.74 51.14
CA LEU A 155 9.95 10.10 51.55
C LEU A 155 8.91 10.79 52.44
N GLU A 156 7.63 10.58 52.18
CA GLU A 156 6.55 11.10 53.03
C GLU A 156 6.52 10.43 54.40
N ALA A 157 6.78 9.11 54.48
CA ALA A 157 6.91 8.39 55.74
C ALA A 157 8.15 8.84 56.53
N GLU A 158 9.31 9.02 55.87
CA GLU A 158 10.50 9.60 56.48
C GLU A 158 10.23 11.01 57.01
N LYS A 159 9.58 11.86 56.20
CA LYS A 159 9.19 13.22 56.59
C LYS A 159 8.24 13.21 57.79
N ALA A 160 7.30 12.27 57.86
CA ALA A 160 6.40 12.13 59.00
C ALA A 160 7.12 11.70 60.29
N ALA A 161 8.23 10.95 60.18
CA ALA A 161 9.08 10.60 61.33
C ALA A 161 9.95 11.77 61.82
N LEU A 162 10.20 12.77 60.97
CA LEU A 162 10.93 13.98 61.38
C LEU A 162 10.08 14.83 62.33
N ARG A 163 10.67 15.21 63.46
CA ARG A 163 10.02 16.16 64.38
C ARG A 163 10.15 17.58 63.85
N PRO A 164 9.09 18.40 63.89
CA PRO A 164 9.21 19.81 63.56
C PRO A 164 10.16 20.48 64.57
N VAL A 165 11.23 21.07 64.07
CA VAL A 165 12.22 21.80 64.85
C VAL A 165 12.00 23.29 64.59
N GLY A 166 11.83 24.07 65.66
CA GLY A 166 11.65 25.51 65.58
C GLY A 166 12.99 26.23 65.45
N VAL A 167 12.95 27.42 64.85
CA VAL A 167 14.09 28.32 64.77
C VAL A 167 13.73 29.62 65.48
N MET A 168 14.54 30.03 66.46
CA MET A 168 14.36 31.30 67.16
C MET A 168 15.67 32.07 67.29
N SER A 169 15.59 33.40 67.42
CA SER A 169 16.75 34.23 67.71
C SER A 169 17.33 33.90 69.10
N GLN A 170 18.65 33.99 69.26
CA GLN A 170 19.35 33.78 70.53
C GLN A 170 18.85 34.72 71.64
N ARG A 171 18.53 35.98 71.31
CA ARG A 171 17.93 36.93 72.28
C ARG A 171 16.56 36.46 72.79
N ALA A 172 15.75 35.80 71.96
CA ALA A 172 14.47 35.26 72.38
C ALA A 172 14.62 34.03 73.28
N PHE A 173 15.65 33.22 73.03
CA PHE A 173 15.98 32.06 73.87
C PHE A 173 16.44 32.47 75.27
N HIS A 174 17.38 33.41 75.39
CA HIS A 174 17.85 33.85 76.73
C HIS A 174 16.76 34.53 77.56
N ARG A 175 15.72 35.12 76.94
CA ARG A 175 14.55 35.63 77.68
C ARG A 175 13.71 34.51 78.34
N LEU A 176 13.84 33.27 77.88
CA LEU A 176 13.11 32.11 78.40
C LEU A 176 13.81 31.42 79.57
N GLU A 177 15.06 31.80 79.92
CA GLU A 177 15.85 31.21 81.02
C GLU A 177 15.21 31.41 82.41
N HIS A 178 14.24 32.32 82.54
CA HIS A 178 13.47 32.55 83.77
C HIS A 178 12.04 31.97 83.74
N SER A 179 11.68 31.21 82.70
CA SER A 179 10.39 30.52 82.60
C SER A 179 10.59 29.00 82.61
N GLU A 180 9.57 28.22 82.99
CA GLU A 180 9.58 26.74 82.98
C GLU A 180 9.71 26.15 81.54
N SER A 181 10.87 26.37 80.92
CA SER A 181 11.07 26.15 79.50
C SER A 181 11.29 24.68 79.18
N ARG A 182 10.37 24.10 78.40
CA ARG A 182 10.34 22.68 77.99
C ARG A 182 11.00 22.44 76.62
N PHE A 183 12.14 23.09 76.37
CA PHE A 183 12.81 23.06 75.06
C PHE A 183 14.24 22.53 75.18
N ILE A 184 14.68 21.74 74.18
CA ILE A 184 16.07 21.29 74.05
C ILE A 184 16.71 22.11 72.93
N ALA A 185 17.77 22.85 73.26
CA ALA A 185 18.59 23.53 72.26
C ALA A 185 19.40 22.50 71.47
N LEU A 186 19.37 22.61 70.14
CA LEU A 186 20.05 21.73 69.20
C LEU A 186 21.05 22.55 68.40
N TRP A 187 22.31 22.14 68.36
CA TRP A 187 23.31 22.79 67.52
C TRP A 187 23.31 22.21 66.11
N PRO A 188 23.07 23.03 65.07
CA PRO A 188 23.14 22.54 63.70
C PRO A 188 24.56 22.05 63.41
N ARG A 189 24.66 20.98 62.61
CA ARG A 189 25.95 20.48 62.15
C ARG A 189 26.70 21.57 61.37
N PRO A 190 28.03 21.63 61.46
CA PRO A 190 28.84 22.50 60.59
C PRO A 190 28.46 22.28 59.12
N GLY A 191 28.18 23.37 58.38
CA GLY A 191 27.82 23.33 56.95
C GLY A 191 26.33 23.43 56.62
N ILE A 192 25.42 23.42 57.60
CA ILE A 192 23.99 23.64 57.36
C ILE A 192 23.70 25.15 57.28
N TYR A 193 23.29 25.63 56.10
CA TYR A 193 22.89 27.02 55.90
C TYR A 193 21.39 27.19 56.12
N LEU A 194 21.00 27.82 57.22
CA LEU A 194 19.62 28.20 57.48
C LEU A 194 19.33 29.55 56.81
N PRO A 195 18.26 29.69 55.99
CA PRO A 195 17.86 30.97 55.41
C PRO A 195 17.63 32.01 56.50
N ARG A 196 18.25 33.20 56.39
CA ARG A 196 18.23 34.23 57.45
C ARG A 196 17.59 35.51 56.98
N LYS A 197 16.74 36.10 57.82
CA LYS A 197 16.24 37.46 57.65
C LYS A 197 17.24 38.53 58.14
N ARG A 198 18.14 38.15 59.05
CA ARG A 198 19.22 39.00 59.58
C ARG A 198 20.51 38.17 59.70
N PRO A 199 21.57 38.48 58.94
CA PRO A 199 22.78 37.66 58.88
C PRO A 199 23.58 37.61 60.19
N ASP A 200 23.55 38.70 60.96
CA ASP A 200 24.45 38.97 62.09
C ASP A 200 23.92 38.54 63.48
N ASP A 201 22.65 38.11 63.57
CA ASP A 201 22.06 37.63 64.83
C ASP A 201 22.34 36.13 65.03
N GLY A 202 22.70 35.73 66.25
CA GLY A 202 22.80 34.33 66.65
C GLY A 202 21.43 33.65 66.64
N VAL A 203 21.37 32.41 66.14
CA VAL A 203 20.13 31.63 66.01
C VAL A 203 20.27 30.32 66.76
N ILE A 204 19.25 29.96 67.54
CA ILE A 204 19.17 28.71 68.29
C ILE A 204 18.07 27.87 67.65
N VAL A 205 18.46 26.66 67.24
CA VAL A 205 17.54 25.63 66.75
C VAL A 205 17.07 24.84 67.97
N TYR A 206 15.78 24.54 68.08
CA TYR A 206 15.26 23.86 69.27
C TYR A 206 14.16 22.86 68.94
N ALA A 207 14.14 21.75 69.67
CA ALA A 207 13.04 20.78 69.63
C ALA A 207 12.17 20.93 70.88
N ARG A 208 10.86 20.96 70.68
CA ARG A 208 9.87 20.92 71.78
C ARG A 208 9.71 19.49 72.27
N THR A 209 9.80 19.24 73.56
CA THR A 209 9.62 17.89 74.13
C THR A 209 8.12 17.57 74.24
N ALA A 210 7.74 16.38 73.77
CA ALA A 210 6.35 15.95 73.66
C ALA A 210 5.75 15.62 75.04
N ALA A 211 5.20 16.63 75.69
CA ALA A 211 4.17 16.48 76.72
C ALA A 211 3.06 17.49 76.41
N GLY A 212 2.20 17.12 75.45
CA GLY A 212 1.02 17.87 75.02
C GLY A 212 0.98 18.15 73.51
N ILE A 213 0.43 17.21 72.74
CA ILE A 213 -0.13 17.51 71.42
C ILE A 213 -1.45 18.24 71.70
N GLY A 214 -1.39 19.56 71.81
CA GLY A 214 -2.55 20.43 71.66
C GLY A 214 -2.65 20.82 70.20
N LYS A 215 -3.65 20.28 69.48
CA LYS A 215 -4.11 20.85 68.22
C LYS A 215 -4.42 22.33 68.44
N GLY A 216 -3.71 23.20 67.73
CA GLY A 216 -4.07 24.60 67.55
C GLY A 216 -4.00 24.87 66.06
N GLU A 217 -5.13 25.32 65.51
CA GLU A 217 -5.37 25.74 64.13
C GLU A 217 -4.27 26.65 63.55
#